data_AF-A0AAV2BMC8-F1
#
_entry.id   AF-A0AAV2BMC8-F1
#
_cell.length_a   1.000
_cell.length_b   1.000
_cell.length_c   1.000
_cell.angle_alpha   90.00
_cell.angle_beta   90.00
_cell.angle_gamma   90.00
#
_symmetry.space_group_name_H-M   'P 1'
#
loop_
_entity.id
_entity.type
_entity.pdbx_description
1 polymer ?
#
loop_
_entity_poly.entity_id
_entity_poly.type
_entity_poly.pdbx_seq_one_letter_code
_entity_poly.pdbx_strand_id
1 'polypeptide(L)'
;MTLCNEIKYQINCVYRMAHKCEMNFTGIVKDLYNTVDWTCRFKEMYDKESACYMKAINDNVCVEPIVEAMRDLKTTEDVIRSNKEVCNLFYSYSNCMQGIIDKICPSQMSKFFFHNIYGSVRLLSNALCKQLILPANEKDSRPDNFGMLNVYSNVVAIFGSN
;
A
#
# COMPACT_ATOMS: atom_id res chain seq x y z
N MET A 1 1.33 6.63 20.56
CA MET A 1 0.57 7.40 19.55
C MET A 1 -0.34 6.39 18.86
N THR A 2 -1.63 6.65 18.64
CA THR A 2 -2.51 5.63 18.03
C THR A 2 -2.15 5.44 16.56
N LEU A 3 -2.30 4.21 16.04
CA LEU A 3 -2.10 3.85 14.63
C LEU A 3 -2.73 4.86 13.66
N CYS A 4 -3.95 5.30 13.97
CA CYS A 4 -4.71 6.29 13.23
C CYS A 4 -3.98 7.64 13.10
N ASN A 5 -3.31 8.10 14.16
CA ASN A 5 -2.58 9.37 14.11
C ASN A 5 -1.32 9.24 13.25
N GLU A 6 -0.62 8.11 13.32
CA GLU A 6 0.59 7.85 12.53
C GLU A 6 0.29 7.73 11.04
N ILE A 7 -0.69 6.90 10.65
CA ILE A 7 -1.10 6.73 9.25
C ILE A 7 -1.60 8.07 8.69
N LYS A 8 -2.45 8.80 9.42
CA LYS A 8 -2.94 10.12 8.98
C LYS A 8 -1.80 11.12 8.81
N TYR A 9 -0.82 11.11 9.72
CA TYR A 9 0.36 11.98 9.62
C TYR A 9 1.17 11.65 8.37
N GLN A 10 1.44 10.37 8.10
CA GLN A 10 2.18 9.94 6.93
C GLN A 10 1.45 10.30 5.62
N ILE A 11 0.15 10.01 5.51
CA ILE A 11 -0.64 10.38 4.33
C ILE A 11 -0.64 11.90 4.13
N ASN A 12 -0.80 12.67 5.20
CA ASN A 12 -0.78 14.13 5.11
C ASN A 12 0.60 14.66 4.67
N CYS A 13 1.69 14.03 5.10
CA CYS A 13 3.04 14.37 4.63
C CYS A 13 3.14 14.17 3.11
N VAL A 14 2.71 13.01 2.61
CA VAL A 14 2.66 12.71 1.18
C VAL A 14 1.76 13.69 0.43
N TYR A 15 0.59 14.02 0.98
CA TYR A 15 -0.34 14.97 0.37
C TYR A 15 0.29 16.36 0.19
N ARG A 16 0.94 16.88 1.24
CA ARG A 16 1.58 18.20 1.19
C ARG A 16 2.70 18.24 0.16
N MET A 17 3.50 17.18 0.07
CA MET A 17 4.57 17.07 -0.91
C MET A 17 4.04 16.90 -2.33
N ALA A 18 3.02 16.05 -2.52
CA ALA A 18 2.35 15.86 -3.79
C ALA A 18 1.75 17.17 -4.30
N HIS A 19 1.05 17.91 -3.44
CA HIS A 19 0.50 19.22 -3.77
C HIS A 19 1.59 20.24 -4.11
N LYS A 20 2.65 20.33 -3.30
CA LYS A 20 3.77 21.25 -3.53
C LYS A 20 4.47 21.00 -4.88
N CYS A 21 4.56 19.74 -5.28
CA CYS A 21 5.19 19.32 -6.53
C CYS A 21 4.19 19.13 -7.68
N GLU A 22 2.93 19.56 -7.52
CA GLU A 22 1.87 19.45 -8.53
C GLU A 22 1.70 18.03 -9.10
N MET A 23 1.85 17.02 -8.24
CA MET A 23 1.76 15.62 -8.65
C MET A 23 0.33 15.25 -9.04
N ASN A 24 0.17 14.50 -10.13
CA ASN A 24 -1.13 14.08 -10.65
C ASN A 24 -1.93 13.19 -9.68
N PHE A 25 -1.28 12.60 -8.69
CA PHE A 25 -1.92 11.77 -7.67
C PHE A 25 -2.34 12.52 -6.40
N THR A 26 -2.20 13.84 -6.35
CA THR A 26 -2.59 14.64 -5.17
C THR A 26 -4.04 14.39 -4.74
N GLY A 27 -4.96 14.26 -5.70
CA GLY A 27 -6.36 13.90 -5.43
C GLY A 27 -6.49 12.52 -4.78
N ILE A 28 -5.76 11.52 -5.29
CA ILE A 28 -5.76 10.15 -4.75
C ILE A 28 -5.28 10.12 -3.29
N VAL A 29 -4.25 10.90 -2.95
CA VAL A 29 -3.75 10.98 -1.56
C VAL A 29 -4.77 11.62 -0.64
N LYS A 30 -5.48 12.67 -1.11
CA LYS A 30 -6.56 13.30 -0.36
C LYS A 30 -7.72 12.34 -0.12
N ASP A 31 -8.09 11.53 -1.11
CA ASP A 31 -9.14 10.53 -0.97
C ASP A 31 -8.73 9.44 0.03
N LEU A 32 -7.48 8.97 -0.02
CA LEU A 32 -6.95 8.05 0.97
C LEU A 32 -6.98 8.66 2.38
N TYR A 33 -6.62 9.93 2.54
CA TYR A 33 -6.71 10.62 3.84
C TYR A 33 -8.15 10.61 4.39
N ASN A 34 -9.13 10.94 3.55
CA ASN A 34 -10.54 10.94 3.95
C ASN A 34 -11.04 9.54 4.32
N THR A 35 -10.64 8.53 3.56
CA THR A 35 -10.95 7.13 3.84
C THR A 35 -10.37 6.69 5.19
N VAL A 36 -9.10 7.00 5.45
CA VAL A 36 -8.47 6.69 6.75
C VAL A 36 -9.11 7.48 7.88
N ASP A 37 -9.42 8.76 7.70
CA ASP A 37 -10.13 9.56 8.71
C ASP A 37 -11.47 8.93 9.08
N TRP A 38 -12.25 8.51 8.06
CA TRP A 38 -13.51 7.83 8.26
C TRP A 38 -13.32 6.49 9.00
N THR A 39 -12.40 5.64 8.56
CA THR A 39 -12.08 4.37 9.25
C THR A 39 -11.70 4.60 10.71
N CYS A 40 -10.91 5.64 10.98
CA CYS A 40 -10.46 5.97 12.33
C CYS A 40 -11.60 6.45 13.26
N ARG A 41 -12.67 7.04 12.72
CA ARG A 41 -13.89 7.35 13.50
C ARG A 41 -14.65 6.08 13.90
N PHE A 42 -14.53 5.02 13.11
CA PHE A 42 -15.15 3.71 13.36
C PHE A 42 -14.12 2.66 13.79
N LYS A 43 -13.06 3.08 14.49
CA LYS A 43 -11.91 2.22 14.82
C LYS A 43 -12.31 0.92 15.51
N GLU A 44 -13.18 0.95 16.52
CA GLU A 44 -13.59 -0.27 17.23
C GLU A 44 -14.25 -1.30 16.28
N MET A 45 -15.05 -0.82 15.34
CA MET A 45 -15.68 -1.67 14.33
C MET A 45 -14.65 -2.18 13.32
N TYR A 46 -13.75 -1.32 12.87
CA TYR A 46 -12.65 -1.71 12.00
C TYR A 46 -11.76 -2.77 12.64
N ASP A 47 -11.33 -2.57 13.89
CA ASP A 47 -10.47 -3.50 14.63
C ASP A 47 -11.15 -4.87 14.83
N LYS A 48 -12.46 -4.89 15.07
CA LYS A 48 -13.23 -6.14 15.17
C LYS A 48 -13.23 -6.92 13.85
N GLU A 49 -13.34 -6.23 12.73
CA GLU A 49 -13.40 -6.85 11.39
C GLU A 49 -11.99 -7.14 10.83
N SER A 50 -10.95 -6.47 11.33
CA SER A 50 -9.59 -6.51 10.78
C SER A 50 -8.89 -7.87 10.91
N ALA A 51 -9.27 -8.65 11.92
CA ALA A 51 -8.79 -10.02 12.11
C ALA A 51 -9.03 -10.90 10.88
N CYS A 52 -10.11 -10.67 10.13
CA CYS A 52 -10.38 -11.42 8.91
C CYS A 52 -9.37 -11.09 7.80
N TYR A 53 -9.02 -9.81 7.64
CA TYR A 53 -8.07 -9.39 6.61
C TYR A 53 -6.67 -9.90 6.91
N MET A 54 -6.27 -9.91 8.19
CA MET A 54 -4.97 -10.43 8.60
C MET A 54 -4.81 -11.91 8.25
N LYS A 55 -5.88 -12.70 8.36
CA LYS A 55 -5.85 -14.10 7.91
C LYS A 55 -5.59 -14.23 6.41
N ALA A 56 -6.16 -13.34 5.60
CA ALA A 56 -5.93 -13.31 4.15
C ALA A 56 -4.54 -12.77 3.78
N ILE A 57 -4.02 -11.78 4.51
CA ILE A 57 -2.66 -11.24 4.30
C ILE A 57 -1.60 -12.29 4.63
N ASN A 58 -1.86 -13.12 5.64
CA ASN A 58 -0.98 -14.24 6.03
C ASN A 58 -1.12 -15.47 5.12
N ASP A 59 -2.07 -15.48 4.18
CA ASP A 59 -2.19 -16.54 3.17
C ASP A 59 -1.21 -16.24 2.02
N ASN A 60 -0.09 -16.98 2.00
CA ASN A 60 1.09 -16.64 1.21
C ASN A 60 0.89 -16.69 -0.31
N VAL A 61 -0.23 -17.22 -0.82
CA VAL A 61 -0.46 -17.44 -2.26
C VAL A 61 -0.35 -16.14 -3.07
N CYS A 62 -0.88 -15.02 -2.57
CA CYS A 62 -0.81 -13.75 -3.31
C CYS A 62 0.53 -13.04 -3.14
N VAL A 63 1.25 -13.35 -2.06
CA VAL A 63 2.43 -12.61 -1.59
C VAL A 63 3.74 -13.22 -2.10
N GLU A 64 3.76 -14.52 -2.34
CA GLU A 64 4.96 -15.26 -2.76
C GLU A 64 5.70 -14.64 -3.96
N PRO A 65 5.02 -14.20 -5.05
CA PRO A 65 5.73 -13.55 -6.17
C PRO A 65 6.43 -12.24 -5.77
N ILE A 66 5.85 -11.49 -4.83
CA ILE A 66 6.45 -10.25 -4.32
C ILE A 66 7.65 -10.58 -3.43
N VAL A 67 7.55 -11.62 -2.59
CA VAL A 67 8.65 -12.05 -1.72
C VAL A 67 9.85 -12.51 -2.55
N GLU A 68 9.61 -13.27 -3.62
CA GLU A 68 10.68 -13.72 -4.51
C GLU A 68 11.33 -12.55 -5.26
N ALA A 69 10.55 -11.58 -5.74
CA ALA A 69 11.09 -10.37 -6.38
C ALA A 69 11.97 -9.54 -5.43
N MET A 70 11.72 -9.62 -4.12
CA MET A 70 12.45 -8.89 -3.07
C MET A 70 13.59 -9.70 -2.44
N ARG A 71 13.93 -10.85 -3.02
CA ARG A 71 14.91 -11.78 -2.45
C ARG A 71 16.36 -11.38 -2.77
N ASP A 72 17.27 -11.66 -1.84
CA ASP A 72 18.73 -11.59 -2.02
C ASP A 72 19.28 -10.22 -2.51
N LEU A 73 18.65 -9.11 -2.06
CA LEU A 73 19.04 -7.74 -2.42
C LEU A 73 20.35 -7.33 -1.70
N LYS A 74 21.34 -6.87 -2.47
CA LYS A 74 22.66 -6.49 -1.92
C LYS A 74 23.02 -5.03 -2.16
N THR A 75 22.49 -4.44 -3.22
CA THR A 75 22.82 -3.08 -3.65
C THR A 75 21.58 -2.20 -3.78
N THR A 76 21.76 -0.88 -3.79
CA THR A 76 20.67 0.07 -4.10
C THR A 76 20.05 -0.22 -5.47
N GLU A 77 20.87 -0.59 -6.45
CA GLU A 77 20.41 -0.96 -7.79
C GLU A 77 19.48 -2.18 -7.75
N ASP A 78 19.84 -3.21 -6.97
CA ASP A 78 18.98 -4.39 -6.78
C ASP A 78 17.65 -3.98 -6.17
N VAL A 79 17.66 -3.14 -5.13
CA VAL A 79 16.44 -2.67 -4.47
C VAL A 79 15.52 -1.91 -5.45
N ILE A 80 16.08 -1.00 -6.24
CA ILE A 80 15.29 -0.24 -7.22
C ILE A 80 14.69 -1.18 -8.27
N ARG A 81 15.48 -2.12 -8.81
CA ARG A 81 15.01 -3.10 -9.79
C ARG A 81 13.88 -3.96 -9.22
N SER A 82 14.06 -4.46 -8.01
CA SER A 82 13.03 -5.26 -7.32
C SER A 82 11.76 -4.45 -7.05
N ASN A 83 11.86 -3.19 -6.62
CA ASN A 83 10.67 -2.34 -6.44
C ASN A 83 9.92 -2.09 -7.76
N LYS A 84 10.63 -1.97 -8.90
CA LYS A 84 10.01 -1.90 -10.23
C LYS A 84 9.30 -3.20 -10.59
N GLU A 85 9.91 -4.35 -10.28
CA GLU A 85 9.29 -5.66 -10.47
C GLU A 85 8.03 -5.80 -9.62
N VAL A 86 8.09 -5.43 -8.34
CA VAL A 86 6.93 -5.37 -7.44
C VAL A 86 5.82 -4.49 -8.02
N CYS A 87 6.16 -3.34 -8.60
CA CYS A 87 5.17 -2.48 -9.28
C CYS A 87 4.45 -3.18 -10.44
N ASN A 88 5.13 -4.04 -11.19
CA ASN A 88 4.51 -4.83 -12.26
C ASN A 88 3.65 -5.98 -11.72
N LEU A 89 4.04 -6.56 -10.58
CA LEU A 89 3.30 -7.63 -9.90
C LEU A 89 2.09 -7.09 -9.11
N PHE A 90 2.10 -5.80 -8.73
CA PHE A 90 1.15 -5.22 -7.78
C PHE A 90 -0.31 -5.34 -8.23
N TYR A 91 -0.59 -5.26 -9.53
CA TYR A 91 -1.94 -5.45 -10.06
C TYR A 91 -2.44 -6.89 -9.84
N SER A 92 -1.60 -7.89 -10.10
CA SER A 92 -1.91 -9.31 -9.89
C SER A 92 -2.13 -9.59 -8.40
N TYR A 93 -1.21 -9.13 -7.55
CA TYR A 93 -1.35 -9.18 -6.09
C TYR A 93 -2.67 -8.57 -5.63
N SER A 94 -3.01 -7.38 -6.15
CA SER A 94 -4.23 -6.67 -5.75
C SER A 94 -5.50 -7.43 -6.04
N ASN A 95 -5.58 -8.05 -7.22
CA ASN A 95 -6.74 -8.85 -7.59
C ASN A 95 -6.80 -10.18 -6.83
N CYS A 96 -5.64 -10.81 -6.60
CA CYS A 96 -5.54 -12.02 -5.78
C CYS A 96 -6.05 -11.77 -4.36
N MET A 97 -5.55 -10.71 -3.69
CA MET A 97 -5.97 -10.34 -2.34
C MET A 97 -7.47 -10.05 -2.26
N GLN A 98 -8.02 -9.31 -3.23
CA GLN A 98 -9.45 -9.06 -3.29
C GLN A 98 -10.26 -10.36 -3.39
N GLY A 99 -9.83 -11.30 -4.25
CA GLY A 99 -10.46 -12.60 -4.38
C GLY A 99 -10.40 -13.47 -3.12
N ILE A 100 -9.32 -13.38 -2.34
CA ILE A 100 -9.21 -14.07 -1.05
C ILE A 100 -10.18 -13.45 -0.03
N ILE A 101 -10.19 -12.12 0.09
CA ILE A 101 -11.06 -11.41 1.04
C ILE A 101 -12.53 -11.69 0.76
N ASP A 102 -12.95 -11.67 -0.51
CA ASP A 102 -14.33 -11.94 -0.88
C ASP A 102 -14.79 -13.36 -0.52
N LYS A 103 -13.86 -14.32 -0.43
CA LYS A 103 -14.13 -15.70 -0.05
C LYS A 103 -14.07 -15.94 1.46
N ILE A 104 -13.05 -15.40 2.13
CA ILE A 104 -12.75 -15.72 3.53
C ILE A 104 -13.51 -14.82 4.50
N CYS A 105 -13.83 -13.58 4.13
CA CYS A 105 -14.54 -12.66 5.00
C CYS A 105 -16.06 -12.72 4.77
N PRO A 106 -16.84 -13.29 5.71
CA PRO A 106 -18.28 -13.46 5.53
C PRO A 106 -19.07 -12.16 5.73
N SER A 107 -18.53 -11.23 6.52
CA SER A 107 -19.18 -9.97 6.87
C SER A 107 -19.13 -8.97 5.72
N GLN A 108 -20.29 -8.41 5.34
CA GLN A 108 -20.34 -7.31 4.38
C GLN A 108 -19.60 -6.07 4.91
N MET A 109 -19.61 -5.88 6.23
CA MET A 109 -18.85 -4.80 6.87
C MET A 109 -17.35 -5.01 6.71
N SER A 110 -16.88 -6.25 6.89
CA SER A 110 -15.49 -6.63 6.60
C SER A 110 -15.12 -6.27 5.15
N LYS A 111 -15.92 -6.72 4.18
CA LYS A 111 -15.64 -6.42 2.76
C LYS A 111 -15.67 -4.92 2.47
N PHE A 112 -16.60 -4.18 3.07
CA PHE A 112 -16.72 -2.74 2.90
C PHE A 112 -15.47 -1.98 3.40
N PHE A 113 -15.04 -2.21 4.64
CA PHE A 113 -13.84 -1.56 5.19
C PHE A 113 -12.60 -1.91 4.37
N PHE A 114 -12.44 -3.18 4.00
CA PHE A 114 -11.32 -3.60 3.16
C PHE A 114 -11.36 -2.89 1.80
N HIS A 115 -12.46 -2.96 1.06
CA HIS A 115 -12.54 -2.37 -0.28
C HIS A 115 -12.33 -0.85 -0.28
N ASN A 116 -12.84 -0.12 0.72
CA ASN A 116 -12.63 1.32 0.78
C ASN A 116 -11.16 1.69 1.02
N ILE A 117 -10.54 1.11 2.05
CA ILE A 117 -9.14 1.39 2.38
C ILE A 117 -8.23 0.83 1.30
N TYR A 118 -8.38 -0.45 0.97
CA TYR A 118 -7.55 -1.16 0.00
C TYR A 118 -7.67 -0.55 -1.40
N GLY A 119 -8.88 -0.17 -1.81
CA GLY A 119 -9.10 0.52 -3.08
C GLY A 119 -8.33 1.83 -3.16
N SER A 120 -8.42 2.65 -2.11
CA SER A 120 -7.69 3.93 -2.02
C SER A 120 -6.17 3.72 -2.03
N VAL A 121 -5.68 2.75 -1.26
CA VAL A 121 -4.24 2.39 -1.21
C VAL A 121 -3.77 1.85 -2.55
N ARG A 122 -4.55 0.98 -3.21
CA ARG A 122 -4.24 0.43 -4.53
C ARG A 122 -4.09 1.53 -5.58
N LEU A 123 -5.00 2.52 -5.58
CA LEU A 123 -4.91 3.66 -6.48
C LEU A 123 -3.64 4.47 -6.23
N LEU A 124 -3.30 4.73 -4.97
CA LEU A 124 -2.07 5.45 -4.63
C LEU A 124 -0.82 4.67 -5.05
N SER A 125 -0.73 3.39 -4.70
CA SER A 125 0.39 2.52 -5.07
C SER A 125 0.59 2.46 -6.59
N ASN A 126 -0.49 2.32 -7.36
CA ASN A 126 -0.41 2.35 -8.83
C ASN A 126 0.13 3.70 -9.35
N ALA A 127 -0.28 4.81 -8.74
CA ALA A 127 0.19 6.12 -9.14
C ALA A 127 1.67 6.33 -8.79
N LEU A 128 2.11 5.93 -7.58
CA LEU A 128 3.51 5.95 -7.16
C LEU A 128 4.37 5.08 -8.09
N CYS A 129 3.90 3.88 -8.41
CA CYS A 129 4.58 2.99 -9.35
C CYS A 129 4.79 3.66 -10.71
N LYS A 130 3.72 4.18 -11.32
CA LYS A 130 3.77 4.76 -12.66
C LYS A 130 4.57 6.05 -12.74
N GLN A 131 4.45 6.93 -11.74
CA GLN A 131 5.00 8.29 -11.81
C GLN A 131 6.38 8.42 -11.18
N LEU A 132 6.73 7.54 -10.23
CA LEU A 132 7.94 7.69 -9.42
C LEU A 132 8.88 6.48 -9.52
N ILE A 133 8.37 5.26 -9.31
CA ILE A 133 9.24 4.07 -9.18
C ILE A 133 9.69 3.52 -10.53
N LEU A 134 8.75 3.27 -11.46
CA LEU A 134 9.08 2.73 -12.78
C LEU A 134 10.03 3.65 -13.57
N PRO A 135 9.88 4.98 -13.56
CA PRO A 135 10.80 5.90 -14.23
C PRO A 135 12.15 6.09 -13.52
N ALA A 136 12.31 5.61 -12.29
CA ALA A 136 13.51 5.84 -11.50
C ALA A 136 14.76 5.25 -12.16
N ASN A 137 15.88 5.98 -12.07
CA ASN A 137 17.17 5.49 -12.57
C ASN A 137 17.74 4.45 -11.60
N GLU A 138 17.92 3.21 -12.05
CA GLU A 138 18.53 2.12 -11.28
C GLU A 138 19.99 2.40 -10.89
N LYS A 139 20.70 3.19 -11.70
CA LYS A 139 22.11 3.54 -11.45
C LYS A 139 22.28 4.74 -10.52
N ASP A 140 21.20 5.42 -10.13
CA ASP A 140 21.25 6.51 -9.16
C ASP A 140 21.22 5.93 -7.74
N SER A 141 22.39 5.90 -7.11
CA SER A 141 22.60 5.27 -5.81
C SER A 141 22.19 6.15 -4.62
N ARG A 142 21.62 7.34 -4.86
CA ARG A 142 21.19 8.22 -3.77
C ARG A 142 20.06 7.57 -2.95
N PRO A 143 20.07 7.73 -1.62
CA PRO A 143 19.06 7.12 -0.75
C PRO A 143 17.66 7.73 -0.91
N ASP A 144 17.55 8.95 -1.46
CA ASP A 144 16.29 9.64 -1.75
C ASP A 144 15.76 9.32 -3.17
N ASN A 145 16.36 8.36 -3.86
CA ASN A 145 15.85 7.88 -5.14
C ASN A 145 14.45 7.29 -4.96
N PHE A 146 13.48 7.80 -5.74
CA PHE A 146 12.10 7.32 -5.68
C PHE A 146 11.91 5.84 -5.99
N GLY A 147 12.86 5.22 -6.71
CA GLY A 147 12.92 3.78 -6.92
C GLY A 147 13.09 2.96 -5.62
N MET A 148 13.48 3.59 -4.51
CA MET A 148 13.57 2.97 -3.19
C MET A 148 12.21 2.79 -2.51
N LEU A 149 11.13 3.40 -3.04
CA LEU A 149 9.79 3.27 -2.48
C LEU A 149 9.24 1.86 -2.69
N ASN A 150 8.90 1.19 -1.59
CA ASN A 150 8.25 -0.12 -1.62
C ASN A 150 6.73 0.02 -1.40
N VAL A 151 5.97 -0.04 -2.50
CA VAL A 151 4.50 0.08 -2.45
C VAL A 151 3.82 -1.08 -1.73
N TYR A 152 4.42 -2.27 -1.74
CA TYR A 152 3.88 -3.44 -1.05
C TYR A 152 4.01 -3.30 0.46
N SER A 153 5.19 -2.92 0.97
CA SER A 153 5.41 -2.68 2.40
C SER A 153 4.48 -1.60 2.95
N ASN A 154 4.20 -0.56 2.17
CA ASN A 154 3.24 0.47 2.55
C ASN A 154 1.80 -0.07 2.68
N VAL A 155 1.39 -0.96 1.78
CA VAL A 155 0.09 -1.65 1.88
C VAL A 155 0.05 -2.52 3.13
N VAL A 156 1.08 -3.34 3.36
CA VAL A 156 1.17 -4.20 4.54
C VAL A 156 1.12 -3.38 5.82
N ALA A 157 1.82 -2.24 5.90
CA ALA A 157 1.79 -1.37 7.08
C ALA A 157 0.38 -0.84 7.39
N ILE A 158 -0.43 -0.52 6.39
CA ILE A 158 -1.79 0.00 6.62
C ILE A 158 -2.72 -1.05 7.24
N PHE A 159 -2.53 -2.32 6.91
CA PHE A 159 -3.39 -3.42 7.40
C PHE A 159 -2.78 -4.23 8.55
N GLY A 160 -1.45 -4.26 8.65
CA GLY A 160 -0.68 -5.09 9.58
C GLY A 160 -0.32 -4.42 10.89
N SER A 161 -0.59 -3.14 11.06
CA SER A 161 -0.22 -2.38 12.27
C SER A 161 -1.28 -2.42 13.40
N ASN A 162 -2.07 -3.49 13.49
CA ASN A 162 -3.04 -3.69 14.58
C ASN A 162 -2.38 -4.19 15.87
#